data_AF-A0A968GZR6-F1
#
_entry.id   AF-A0A968GZR6-F1
#
_cell.length_a   1.000
_cell.length_b   1.000
_cell.length_c   1.000
_cell.angle_alpha   90.00
_cell.angle_beta   90.00
_cell.angle_gamma   90.00
#
_symmetry.space_group_name_H-M   'P 1'
#
loop_
_entity.id
_entity.type
_entity.pdbx_description
1 polymer ?
#
loop_
_entity_poly.entity_id
_entity_poly.type
_entity_poly.pdbx_seq_one_letter_code
_entity_poly.pdbx_strand_id
1 'polypeptide(L)' 'MTANDAAAALGLSAATIRRQILKGRIRARKAGRDWEISEAEVRRYRAESLGHPGRRPSQPTLGLVE' A
#
# COMPACT_ATOMS: atom_id res chain seq x y z
N MET A 1 -3.03 -4.04 10.30
CA MET A 1 -2.88 -4.86 9.08
C MET A 1 -1.46 -4.77 8.57
N THR A 2 -0.98 -5.74 7.80
CA THR A 2 0.39 -5.72 7.26
C THR A 2 0.49 -4.87 5.98
N ALA A 3 1.71 -4.56 5.54
CA ALA A 3 1.93 -3.91 4.25
C ALA A 3 1.42 -4.74 3.04
N ASN A 4 1.38 -6.07 3.15
CA ASN A 4 0.83 -6.94 2.11
C ASN A 4 -0.70 -6.84 2.07
N ASP A 5 -1.36 -6.82 3.23
CA ASP A 5 -2.82 -6.66 3.32
C ASP A 5 -3.25 -5.30 2.77
N ALA A 6 -2.53 -4.23 3.14
CA ALA A 6 -2.78 -2.89 2.62
C ALA A 6 -2.57 -2.81 1.10
N ALA A 7 -1.56 -3.51 0.57
CA ALA A 7 -1.33 -3.63 -0.86
C ALA A 7 -2.52 -4.28 -1.58
N ALA A 8 -3.01 -5.41 -1.06
CA ALA A 8 -4.18 -6.09 -1.60
C ALA A 8 -5.44 -5.19 -1.54
N ALA A 9 -5.69 -4.54 -0.41
CA ALA A 9 -6.84 -3.65 -0.21
C ALA A 9 -6.82 -2.42 -1.13
N LEU A 10 -5.65 -1.94 -1.52
CA LEU A 10 -5.47 -0.79 -2.40
C LEU A 10 -5.26 -1.16 -3.88
N GLY A 11 -5.14 -2.45 -4.21
CA GLY A 11 -4.78 -2.89 -5.56
C GLY A 11 -3.38 -2.45 -5.99
N LEU A 12 -2.44 -2.32 -5.04
CA LEU A 12 -1.07 -1.87 -5.26
C LEU A 12 -0.08 -3.00 -4.98
N SER A 13 1.17 -2.86 -5.43
CA SER A 13 2.24 -3.78 -5.05
C SER A 13 2.75 -3.50 -3.63
N ALA A 14 3.11 -4.55 -2.89
CA ALA A 14 3.72 -4.43 -1.55
C ALA A 14 5.00 -3.58 -1.59
N ALA A 15 5.78 -3.65 -2.67
CA ALA A 15 6.94 -2.79 -2.89
C ALA A 15 6.56 -1.31 -2.97
N THR A 16 5.43 -0.98 -3.61
CA THR A 16 4.90 0.40 -3.64
C THR A 16 4.51 0.85 -2.25
N ILE A 17 3.77 0.04 -1.48
CA ILE A 17 3.39 0.38 -0.11
C ILE A 17 4.62 0.62 0.76
N ARG A 18 5.60 -0.30 0.75
CA ARG A 18 6.88 -0.13 1.47
C ARG A 18 7.59 1.16 1.06
N ARG A 19 7.66 1.46 -0.24
CA ARG A 19 8.26 2.71 -0.73
C ARG A 19 7.51 3.94 -0.22
N GLN A 20 6.19 3.90 -0.12
CA GLN A 20 5.40 5.03 0.39
C GLN A 20 5.56 5.20 1.90
N ILE A 21 5.69 4.12 2.65
CA ILE A 21 6.04 4.15 4.08
C ILE A 21 7.41 4.80 4.27
N LEU A 22 8.43 4.36 3.52
CA LEU A 22 9.77 4.94 3.59
C LEU A 22 9.81 6.42 3.19
N LYS A 23 8.89 6.87 2.32
CA LYS A 23 8.71 8.27 1.95
C LYS A 23 7.88 9.08 2.97
N GLY A 24 7.42 8.46 4.06
CA GLY A 24 6.57 9.09 5.07
C GLY A 24 5.15 9.41 4.58
N ARG A 25 4.71 8.85 3.45
CA ARG A 25 3.38 9.09 2.87
C ARG A 25 2.29 8.22 3.51
N ILE A 26 2.68 7.05 4.01
CA ILE A 26 1.83 6.15 4.78
C ILE A 26 2.43 6.01 6.17
N ARG A 27 1.66 6.34 7.19
CA ARG A 27 2.06 6.11 8.58
C ARG A 27 2.01 4.63 8.91
N ALA A 28 3.16 4.05 9.21
CA ALA A 28 3.28 2.65 9.59
C ALA A 28 4.29 2.48 10.73
N ARG A 29 4.07 1.45 11.55
CA ARG A 29 5.01 1.02 12.59
C ARG A 29 5.78 -0.19 12.07
N LYS A 30 7.11 -0.21 12.28
CA LYS A 30 7.92 -1.39 11.96
C LYS A 30 7.69 -2.47 13.02
N ALA A 31 7.24 -3.65 12.60
CA ALA A 31 6.98 -4.82 13.43
C ALA A 31 7.90 -5.97 12.96
N GLY A 32 9.14 -5.99 13.44
CA GLY A 32 10.15 -6.95 13.01
C GLY A 32 10.52 -6.78 11.53
N ARG A 33 10.23 -7.80 10.71
CA ARG A 33 10.44 -7.80 9.25
C ARG A 33 9.32 -7.11 8.48
N ASP A 34 8.15 -6.98 9.09
CA ASP A 34 6.95 -6.42 8.48
C ASP A 34 6.65 -5.02 8.98
N TRP A 35 5.66 -4.40 8.33
CA TRP A 35 5.13 -3.09 8.69
C TRP A 35 3.67 -3.24 9.08
N GLU A 36 3.33 -2.74 10.26
CA GLU A 36 1.97 -2.57 10.73
C GLU A 36 1.42 -1.22 10.30
N ILE A 37 0.27 -1.26 9.66
CA ILE A 37 -0.47 -0.10 9.17
C ILE A 37 -1.87 -0.17 9.79
N SER A 38 -2.37 0.98 10.24
CA SER A 38 -3.75 1.08 10.70
C SER A 38 -4.69 1.13 9.50
N GLU A 39 -5.88 0.55 9.66
CA GLU A 39 -6.89 0.56 8.59
C GLU A 39 -7.35 1.98 8.24
N ALA A 40 -7.41 2.86 9.24
CA ALA A 40 -7.72 4.28 9.06
C ALA A 40 -6.69 4.97 8.15
N GLU A 41 -5.41 4.67 8.30
CA GLU A 41 -4.35 5.24 7.46
C GLU A 41 -4.45 4.75 6.01
N VAL A 42 -4.76 3.45 5.80
CA VAL A 42 -4.97 2.89 4.46
C VAL A 42 -6.15 3.58 3.77
N ARG A 43 -7.25 3.81 4.48
CA ARG A 43 -8.43 4.52 3.96
C ARG A 43 -8.11 5.97 3.62
N ARG A 44 -7.38 6.67 4.50
CA ARG A 44 -6.89 8.04 4.27
C ARG A 44 -6.01 8.10 3.03
N TYR A 45 -5.05 7.19 2.90
CA TYR A 45 -4.16 7.12 1.74
C TYR A 45 -4.94 6.85 0.44
N ARG A 46 -5.96 5.98 0.47
CA ARG A 46 -6.85 5.74 -0.66
C ARG A 46 -7.56 7.02 -1.11
N ALA A 47 -8.17 7.73 -0.16
CA ALA A 47 -8.92 8.95 -0.45
C ALA A 47 -8.02 10.06 -1.03
N GLU A 48 -6.82 10.25 -0.45
CA GLU A 48 -5.95 11.37 -0.82
C GLU A 48 -5.02 11.10 -2.00
N SER A 49 -4.51 9.87 -2.14
CA SER A 49 -3.48 9.54 -3.15
C SER A 49 -4.01 8.80 -4.38
N LEU A 50 -5.11 8.05 -4.27
CA LEU A 50 -5.74 7.37 -5.41
C LEU A 50 -6.89 8.18 -6.02
N GLY A 51 -7.33 9.28 -5.38
CA GLY A 51 -8.34 10.20 -5.90
C GLY A 51 -7.83 11.18 -6.97
N HIS A 52 -6.52 11.20 -7.28
CA HIS A 52 -5.96 12.05 -8.33
C HIS A 52 -5.70 11.25 -9.63
N PRO A 53 -6.36 11.57 -10.75
CA PRO A 53 -6.36 10.77 -11.98
C PRO A 53 -5.02 10.76 -12.75
N GLY A 54 -3.93 11.30 -12.18
CA GLY A 54 -2.66 11.47 -12.89
C GLY A 54 -1.71 10.27 -12.90
N ARG A 55 -1.95 9.21 -12.11
CA ARG A 55 -0.99 8.10 -12.00
C ARG A 55 -1.68 6.76 -12.18
N ARG A 56 -1.47 6.12 -13.34
CA ARG A 56 -1.87 4.72 -13.54
C ARG A 56 -1.21 3.87 -12.44
N PRO A 57 -1.97 3.10 -11.65
CA PRO A 57 -1.35 2.09 -10.80
C PRO A 57 -0.59 1.15 -11.73
N SER A 58 0.70 0.95 -11.48
CA SER A 58 1.46 -0.13 -12.10
C SER A 58 0.71 -1.41 -11.76
N GLN A 59 0.09 -2.04 -12.76
CA GLN A 59 -0.75 -3.23 -12.58
C GLN A 59 -0.04 -4.20 -11.64
N PRO A 60 -0.73 -4.75 -10.64
CA PRO A 60 -0.16 -5.86 -9.90
C PRO A 60 0.11 -6.95 -10.94
N THR A 61 1.38 -7.33 -11.09
CA THR A 61 1.75 -8.59 -11.76
C THR A 61 1.18 -9.70 -10.87
N LEU A 62 -0.12 -9.96 -10.99
CA LEU A 62 -0.73 -11.19 -10.52
C LEU A 62 -0.17 -12.27 -11.44
N GLY A 63 0.88 -12.94 -10.93
CA GLY A 63 1.24 -14.25 -11.41
C GLY A 63 0.01 -15.13 -11.27
N LEU A 64 -0.53 -15.51 -12.43
CA LEU A 64 -1.40 -16.65 -12.63
C LEU A 64 -0.69 -17.89 -12.05
N VAL A 65 -1.24 -18.41 -10.96
CA VAL A 65 -1.14 -19.80 -10.49
C VAL A 65 -2.57 -20.10 -10.00
N GLU A 66 -3.33 -21.07 -10.49
CA GLU A 66 -3.11 -22.23 -11.37
C GLU A 66 -4.21 -22.31 -12.44
#